data_AF-A0A534K321-F1
#
_entry.id   AF-A0A534K321-F1
#
_cell.length_a   1.000
_cell.length_b   1.000
_cell.length_c   1.000
_cell.angle_alpha   90.00
_cell.angle_beta   90.00
_cell.angle_gamma   90.00
#
_symmetry.space_group_name_H-M   'P 1'
#
loop_
_entity.id
_entity.type
_entity.pdbx_description
1 polymer ?
#
loop_
_entity_poly.entity_id
_entity_poly.type
_entity_poly.pdbx_seq_one_letter_code
_entity_poly.pdbx_strand_id
1 'polypeptide(L)' 'MKHFATELRGKTVMTEDGQILGVLSDFVFETKTGRIHSLLVQPTESIETRLFKTDPEGRIILNFRSMKAVKDVIVTQLAE' A
#
# COMPACT_ATOMS: atom_id res chain seq x y z
N MET A 1 4.10 -16.98 -10.88
CA MET A 1 5.20 -15.99 -10.88
C MET A 1 5.62 -15.71 -9.44
N LYS A 2 6.91 -15.49 -9.19
CA LYS A 2 7.41 -15.02 -7.89
C LYS A 2 7.59 -13.51 -7.97
N HIS A 3 7.23 -12.80 -6.90
CA HIS A 3 7.52 -11.37 -6.74
C HIS A 3 8.29 -11.20 -5.44
N PHE A 4 9.32 -10.36 -5.46
CA PHE A 4 10.07 -10.02 -4.26
C PHE A 4 9.51 -8.73 -3.66
N ALA A 5 9.39 -8.66 -2.34
CA ALA A 5 8.91 -7.44 -1.66
C ALA A 5 9.76 -6.20 -2.01
N THR A 6 11.05 -6.40 -2.26
CA THR A 6 11.98 -5.37 -2.72
C THR A 6 11.62 -4.79 -4.08
N GLU A 7 10.99 -5.57 -4.97
CA GLU A 7 10.51 -5.09 -6.28
C GLU A 7 9.27 -4.21 -6.14
N LEU A 8 8.51 -4.35 -5.05
CA LEU A 8 7.30 -3.59 -4.80
C LEU A 8 7.59 -2.22 -4.19
N ARG A 9 8.65 -2.11 -3.39
CA ARG A 9 9.04 -0.87 -2.71
C ARG A 9 9.28 0.24 -3.73
N GLY A 10 8.73 1.42 -3.47
CA GLY A 10 8.83 2.56 -4.37
C GLY A 10 7.83 2.57 -5.53
N LYS A 11 6.99 1.54 -5.70
CA LYS A 11 5.92 1.57 -6.70
C LYS A 11 4.80 2.50 -6.28
N THR A 12 4.20 3.17 -7.27
CA THR A 12 2.97 3.94 -7.09
C THR A 12 1.82 3.03 -6.71
N VAL A 13 1.06 3.42 -5.70
CA VAL A 13 -0.17 2.77 -5.26
C VAL A 13 -1.36 3.60 -5.74
N MET A 14 -2.27 2.95 -6.45
CA MET A 14 -3.42 3.57 -7.09
C MET A 14 -4.67 2.77 -6.77
N THR A 15 -5.80 3.43 -6.58
CA THR A 15 -7.11 2.79 -6.40
C THR A 15 -7.64 2.20 -7.71
N GLU A 16 -8.67 1.35 -7.64
CA GLU A 16 -9.32 0.77 -8.83
C GLU A 16 -9.97 1.82 -9.75
N ASP A 17 -10.41 2.95 -9.19
CA ASP A 17 -10.97 4.11 -9.92
C ASP A 17 -9.88 5.09 -10.41
N GLY A 18 -8.60 4.80 -10.19
CA GLY A 18 -7.47 5.53 -10.78
C GLY A 18 -6.90 6.66 -9.91
N GLN A 19 -7.37 6.84 -8.68
CA GLN A 19 -6.79 7.81 -7.76
C GLN A 19 -5.40 7.33 -7.29
N ILE A 20 -4.39 8.18 -7.46
CA ILE A 20 -3.05 7.90 -6.94
C ILE A 20 -3.01 8.24 -5.46
N LEU A 21 -2.80 7.22 -4.62
CA LEU A 21 -2.67 7.39 -3.17
C LEU A 21 -1.26 7.84 -2.79
N GLY A 22 -0.24 7.33 -3.48
CA GLY A 22 1.15 7.63 -3.15
C GLY A 22 2.10 6.51 -3.51
N VAL A 23 3.15 6.34 -2.72
CA VAL A 23 4.24 5.41 -3.00
C VAL A 23 4.37 4.39 -1.87
N LEU A 24 4.52 3.11 -2.22
CA LEU A 24 4.77 2.06 -1.24
C LEU A 24 6.11 2.27 -0.53
N SER A 25 6.06 2.55 0.77
CA SER A 25 7.22 2.81 1.62
C SER A 25 7.72 1.54 2.29
N ASP A 26 6.81 0.77 2.90
CA ASP A 26 7.14 -0.42 3.70
C ASP A 26 5.95 -1.39 3.86
N PHE A 27 6.15 -2.47 4.62
CA PHE A 27 5.17 -3.49 4.96
C PHE A 27 5.12 -3.78 6.44
N VAL A 28 3.92 -4.06 6.96
CA VAL A 28 3.75 -4.69 8.27
C VAL A 28 3.60 -6.19 8.07
N PHE A 29 4.43 -7.00 8.73
CA PHE A 29 4.41 -8.44 8.63
C PHE A 29 4.54 -9.12 10.00
N GLU A 30 4.06 -10.36 10.08
CA GLU A 30 4.22 -11.20 11.27
C GLU A 30 5.62 -11.81 11.30
N THR A 31 6.39 -11.53 12.35
CA THR A 31 7.80 -11.95 12.45
C THR A 31 8.02 -13.46 12.51
N LYS A 32 7.02 -14.22 12.98
CA LYS A 32 7.08 -15.68 13.10
C LYS A 32 6.85 -16.40 11.77
N THR A 33 5.91 -15.92 10.97
CA THR A 33 5.45 -16.59 9.73
C THR A 33 5.93 -15.89 8.46
N GLY A 34 6.37 -14.64 8.56
CA GLY A 34 6.65 -13.77 7.43
C GLY A 34 5.38 -13.27 6.72
N ARG A 35 4.19 -13.55 7.24
CA ARG A 35 2.94 -13.17 6.58
C ARG A 35 2.77 -11.66 6.58
N ILE A 36 2.64 -11.07 5.39
CA ILE A 36 2.36 -9.64 5.23
C ILE A 36 0.89 -9.37 5.62
N HIS A 37 0.70 -8.35 6.46
CA HIS A 37 -0.60 -7.88 6.89
C HIS A 37 -1.02 -6.63 6.14
N SER A 38 -0.10 -5.66 6.02
CA SER A 38 -0.42 -4.34 5.52
C SER A 38 0.69 -3.76 4.66
N LEU A 39 0.29 -2.93 3.71
CA LEU A 39 1.16 -2.01 2.98
C LEU A 39 1.16 -0.65 3.70
N LEU A 40 2.32 -0.02 3.80
CA LEU A 40 2.48 1.34 4.29
C LEU A 40 2.79 2.27 3.11
N VAL A 41 1.86 3.15 2.80
CA VAL A 41 1.92 4.03 1.63
C VAL A 41 2.23 5.45 2.08
N GLN A 42 3.32 6.03 1.59
CA GLN A 42 3.59 7.45 1.75
C GLN A 42 2.60 8.23 0.88
N PRO A 43 1.67 9.01 1.46
CA PRO A 43 0.66 9.72 0.67
C PRO A 43 1.28 10.83 -0.18
N THR A 44 0.68 11.13 -1.33
CA THR A 44 0.95 12.39 -2.05
C THR A 44 0.29 13.57 -1.33
N GLU A 45 0.73 14.79 -1.65
CA GLU A 45 0.16 16.02 -1.06
C GLU A 45 -1.33 16.22 -1.37
N SER A 46 -1.83 15.61 -2.46
CA SER A 46 -3.23 15.70 -2.88
C SER A 46 -4.19 14.81 -2.07
N ILE A 47 -3.68 13.94 -1.21
CA ILE A 47 -4.50 12.99 -0.45
C ILE A 47 -4.90 13.56 0.91
N GLU A 48 -6.21 13.59 1.18
CA GLU A 48 -6.74 13.90 2.50
C GLU A 48 -6.54 12.71 3.45
N THR A 49 -5.38 12.65 4.10
CA THR A 49 -4.95 11.52 4.96
C THR A 49 -5.87 11.26 6.15
N ARG A 50 -6.69 12.23 6.56
CA ARG A 50 -7.70 12.09 7.63
C ARG A 50 -8.80 11.08 7.29
N LEU A 51 -9.01 10.79 6.00
CA LEU A 51 -9.95 9.80 5.53
C LEU A 51 -9.41 8.36 5.65
N PHE A 52 -8.15 8.20 6.05
CA PHE A 52 -7.47 6.91 6.10
C PHE A 52 -6.99 6.59 7.51
N LYS A 53 -6.83 5.30 7.79
CA LYS A 53 -5.95 4.87 8.89
C LYS A 53 -4.51 5.15 8.52
N THR A 54 -3.79 5.82 9.42
CA THR A 54 -2.36 6.08 9.27
C THR A 54 -1.58 5.49 10.43
N ASP A 55 -0.28 5.26 10.19
CA ASP A 55 0.67 4.98 11.24
C ASP A 55 1.21 6.28 11.88
N PRO A 56 2.09 6.20 12.89
CA PRO A 56 2.67 7.39 13.52
C PRO A 56 3.53 8.28 12.60
N GLU A 57 4.03 7.75 11.48
CA GLU A 57 4.79 8.49 10.48
C GLU A 57 3.88 9.17 9.43
N GLY A 58 2.55 8.98 9.54
CA GLY A 58 1.57 9.54 8.61
C GLY A 58 1.41 8.73 7.32
N ARG A 59 1.92 7.49 7.26
CA ARG A 59 1.75 6.59 6.12
C ARG A 59 0.37 5.96 6.17
N ILE A 60 -0.30 5.88 5.02
CA ILE A 60 -1.59 5.20 4.88
C ILE A 60 -1.39 3.70 5.07
N ILE A 61 -2.22 3.08 5.91
CA ILE A 61 -2.21 1.64 6.18
C ILE A 61 -3.28 0.97 5.32
N LEU A 62 -2.85 0.18 4.34
CA LEU A 62 -3.74 -0.63 3.51
C LEU A 62 -3.58 -2.11 3.84
N ASN A 63 -4.68 -2.87 3.85
CA ASN A 63 -4.61 -4.33 4.04
C ASN A 63 -3.91 -4.98 2.84
N PHE A 64 -2.99 -5.92 3.04
CA PHE A 64 -2.35 -6.63 1.93
C PHE A 64 -3.35 -7.27 0.96
N ARG A 65 -4.50 -7.73 1.46
CA ARG A 65 -5.59 -8.33 0.66
C ARG A 65 -6.34 -7.31 -0.20
N SER A 66 -6.16 -6.01 0.01
CA SER A 66 -6.77 -4.98 -0.83
C SER A 66 -6.09 -4.87 -2.19
N MET A 67 -4.85 -5.37 -2.31
CA MET A 67 -4.09 -5.36 -3.54
C MET A 67 -4.70 -6.30 -4.58
N LYS A 68 -4.96 -5.77 -5.77
CA LYS A 68 -5.59 -6.48 -6.89
C LYS A 68 -4.62 -6.86 -7.98
N ALA A 69 -3.66 -5.97 -8.27
CA ALA A 69 -2.69 -6.18 -9.32
C ALA A 69 -1.35 -5.52 -8.99
N VAL A 70 -0.28 -6.13 -9.49
CA VAL A 70 1.08 -5.61 -9.40
C VAL A 70 1.71 -5.71 -10.78
N LYS A 71 2.05 -4.57 -11.36
CA LYS A 71 2.90 -4.49 -12.56
C LYS A 71 3.79 -3.26 -12.45
N ASP A 72 3.49 -2.20 -13.21
CA ASP A 72 4.18 -0.92 -13.11
C ASP A 72 3.72 -0.15 -11.86
N VAL A 73 2.43 -0.27 -11.57
CA VAL A 73 1.76 0.24 -10.36
C VAL A 73 1.19 -0.90 -9.52
N ILE A 74 0.89 -0.59 -8.27
CA ILE A 74 0.11 -1.42 -7.36
C ILE A 74 -1.33 -0.91 -7.40
N VAL A 75 -2.27 -1.76 -7.83
CA VAL A 75 -3.70 -1.42 -7.81
C VAL A 75 -4.34 -1.96 -6.54
N THR A 76 -5.08 -1.12 -5.82
CA THR A 76 -5.77 -1.47 -4.57
C THR A 76 -7.26 -1.15 -4.64
N GLN A 77 -8.06 -1.96 -3.95
CA GLN A 77 -9.46 -1.64 -3.68
C GLN A 77 -9.57 -1.06 -2.27
N LEU A 78 -10.09 0.15 -2.11
CA LEU A 78 -10.45 0.64 -0.78
C LEU A 78 -11.70 -0.13 -0.33
N ALA A 79 -11.68 -0.64 0.90
CA ALA A 79 -12.90 -1.16 1.49
C ALA A 79 -13.78 0.05 1.85
N GLU A 80 -15.06 -0.01 1.49
CA GLU A 80 -16.08 0.89 2.02
C GLU A 80 -16.19 0.77 3.56
#